data_AF-A0A932MI15-F1
#
_entry.id   AF-A0A932MI15-F1
#
_cell.length_a   1.000
_cell.length_b   1.000
_cell.length_c   1.000
_cell.angle_alpha   90.00
_cell.angle_beta   90.00
_cell.angle_gamma   90.00
#
_symmetry.space_group_name_H-M   'P 1'
#
loop_
_entity.id
_entity.type
_entity.pdbx_description
1 polymer ?
#
loop_
_entity_poly.entity_id
_entity_poly.type
_entity_poly.pdbx_seq_one_letter_code
_entity_poly.pdbx_strand_id
1 'polypeptide(L)'
;MVQGEGGKMKYAGFLIVVIVLILLTPVEAIPFDVLEPKLGRPVMGSVEKIAILHGFDHRAYPYELDAWQESVELNSNVKQGMKKETSRRGDGVPTAYLLQNYPNPFNPSTTITYRLPEDSHVDLKVFSILGNEVATLVQGRRATGVHRVRFVGRDLPGGIYFCRLEYFDERGSSVIRTMRMVLTR
;
A
#
# COMPACT_ATOMS: atom_id res chain seq x y z
N MET A 1 46.34 14.71 10.03
CA MET A 1 45.24 15.70 9.92
C MET A 1 43.97 14.95 9.51
N VAL A 2 43.05 14.83 10.49
CA VAL A 2 41.57 14.92 10.41
C VAL A 2 40.88 14.06 9.33
N GLN A 3 40.41 12.84 9.63
CA GLN A 3 39.20 12.45 10.39
C GLN A 3 37.88 12.97 9.79
N GLY A 4 37.06 12.04 9.29
CA GLY A 4 35.68 12.24 8.85
C GLY A 4 34.81 11.07 9.28
N GLU A 5 34.72 10.85 10.60
CA GLU A 5 33.69 10.00 11.20
C GLU A 5 32.43 10.83 11.43
N GLY A 6 31.41 10.61 10.62
CA GLY A 6 30.12 11.29 10.78
C GLY A 6 29.02 10.55 10.03
N GLY A 7 28.60 9.39 10.51
CA GLY A 7 27.45 8.69 9.90
C GLY A 7 26.97 7.42 10.58
N LYS A 8 27.83 6.70 11.32
CA LYS A 8 27.46 5.38 11.88
C LYS A 8 26.68 5.41 13.19
N MET A 9 26.47 6.57 13.80
CA MET A 9 25.87 6.68 15.15
C MET A 9 24.33 6.75 15.18
N LYS A 10 23.62 6.71 14.05
CA LYS A 10 22.14 6.79 14.04
C LYS A 10 21.42 5.44 14.13
N TYR A 11 22.07 4.34 13.75
CA TYR A 11 21.44 3.01 13.69
C TYR A 11 21.60 2.20 14.99
N ALA A 12 22.69 2.41 15.73
CA ALA A 12 22.93 1.69 17.00
C ALA A 12 21.92 2.09 18.09
N GLY A 13 21.54 3.38 18.15
CA GLY A 13 20.52 3.84 19.10
C GLY A 13 19.12 3.30 18.82
N PHE A 14 18.77 3.07 17.54
CA PHE A 14 17.45 2.58 17.16
C PHE A 14 17.31 1.07 17.39
N LEU A 15 18.36 0.29 17.10
CA LEU A 15 18.36 -1.17 17.30
C LEU A 15 18.26 -1.54 18.79
N ILE A 16 18.90 -0.77 19.68
CA ILE A 16 18.84 -0.99 21.13
C ILE A 16 17.44 -0.68 21.69
N VAL A 17 16.78 0.36 21.18
CA VAL A 17 15.40 0.73 21.60
C VAL A 17 14.39 -0.35 21.20
N VAL A 18 14.55 -0.97 20.02
CA VAL A 18 13.68 -2.06 19.55
C VAL A 18 13.89 -3.35 20.36
N ILE A 19 15.13 -3.68 20.71
CA ILE A 19 15.44 -4.87 21.53
C ILE A 19 14.95 -4.71 22.99
N VAL A 20 15.05 -3.51 23.57
CA VAL A 20 14.55 -3.23 24.93
C VAL A 20 13.01 -3.23 25.00
N LEU A 21 12.31 -2.82 23.94
CA LEU A 21 10.84 -2.88 23.88
C LEU A 21 10.30 -4.32 23.77
N ILE A 22 11.04 -5.20 23.09
CA ILE A 22 10.70 -6.62 22.91
C ILE A 22 10.92 -7.43 24.21
N LEU A 23 11.83 -7.00 25.08
CA LEU A 23 12.13 -7.69 26.35
C LEU A 23 11.25 -7.26 27.54
N LEU A 24 10.51 -6.16 27.43
CA LEU A 24 9.67 -5.60 28.52
C LEU A 24 8.16 -5.77 28.30
N THR A 25 7.73 -6.39 27.20
CA THR A 25 6.31 -6.68 26.93
C THR A 25 6.07 -8.18 26.96
N PRO A 26 5.08 -8.69 27.74
CA PRO A 26 4.74 -10.11 27.69
C PRO A 26 4.22 -10.46 26.28
N VAL A 27 4.80 -11.52 25.71
CA VAL A 27 4.54 -12.03 24.36
C VAL A 27 3.15 -12.65 24.31
N GLU A 28 2.15 -11.83 24.02
CA GLU A 28 0.87 -12.30 23.49
C GLU A 28 0.51 -11.44 22.26
N ALA A 29 0.67 -12.08 21.10
CA ALA A 29 0.10 -11.74 19.80
C ALA A 29 0.30 -10.29 19.28
N ILE A 30 1.49 -10.00 18.77
CA ILE A 30 1.66 -8.95 17.75
C ILE A 30 1.58 -9.65 16.38
N PRO A 31 0.55 -9.40 15.54
CA PRO A 31 0.51 -9.95 14.19
C PRO A 31 1.69 -9.42 13.37
N PHE A 32 2.30 -10.31 12.57
CA PHE A 32 3.52 -10.08 11.79
C PHE A 32 3.48 -8.79 10.94
N ASP A 33 2.27 -8.39 10.51
CA ASP A 33 2.01 -7.22 9.67
C ASP A 33 2.30 -5.86 10.36
N VAL A 34 2.47 -5.84 11.69
CA VAL A 34 2.77 -4.62 12.47
C VAL A 34 4.28 -4.34 12.58
N LEU A 35 5.14 -5.31 12.24
CA LEU A 35 6.59 -5.24 12.42
C LEU A 35 7.38 -4.92 11.14
N GLU A 36 6.73 -4.59 10.02
CA GLU A 36 7.44 -4.02 8.87
C GLU A 36 7.46 -2.48 8.94
N PRO A 37 8.48 -1.83 9.54
CA PRO A 37 8.89 -0.56 8.97
C PRO A 37 9.51 -0.87 7.60
N LYS A 38 9.27 0.00 6.63
CA LYS A 38 9.90 -0.01 5.30
C LYS A 38 11.44 -0.07 5.42
N LEU A 39 11.98 -1.26 5.60
CA LEU A 39 13.41 -1.52 5.65
C LEU A 39 13.67 -2.59 4.61
N GLY A 40 14.50 -2.25 3.62
CA GLY A 40 14.82 -3.14 2.51
C GLY A 40 15.25 -4.53 2.97
N ARG A 41 14.97 -5.52 2.13
CA ARG A 41 15.25 -6.95 2.35
C ARG A 41 16.61 -7.15 3.04
N PRO A 42 16.69 -7.85 4.18
CA PRO A 42 17.97 -8.18 4.79
C PRO A 42 18.77 -9.11 3.86
N VAL A 43 20.08 -8.85 3.77
CA VAL A 43 21.00 -9.66 2.96
C VAL A 43 21.25 -10.99 3.67
N MET A 44 21.04 -12.10 2.95
CA MET A 44 21.02 -13.50 3.42
C MET A 44 22.20 -13.91 4.33
N GLY A 45 23.37 -13.26 4.22
CA GLY A 45 24.55 -13.61 5.03
C GLY A 45 24.45 -13.28 6.53
N SER A 46 23.46 -12.48 6.96
CA SER A 46 23.28 -12.13 8.38
C SER A 46 22.43 -13.12 9.17
N VAL A 47 21.53 -13.86 8.51
CA VAL A 47 20.60 -14.80 9.16
C VAL A 47 21.25 -16.14 9.47
N GLU A 48 22.13 -16.64 8.61
CA GLU A 48 22.87 -17.90 8.85
C GLU A 48 23.78 -17.80 10.09
N LYS A 49 24.42 -16.65 10.30
CA LYS A 49 25.28 -16.42 11.47
C LYS A 49 24.52 -16.41 12.80
N ILE A 50 23.25 -15.99 12.79
CA ILE A 50 22.42 -15.95 14.00
C ILE A 50 21.94 -17.36 14.35
N ALA A 51 21.56 -18.17 13.35
CA ALA A 51 21.12 -19.56 13.59
C ALA A 51 22.20 -20.45 14.21
N ILE A 52 23.47 -20.28 13.79
CA ILE A 52 24.61 -21.06 14.31
C ILE A 52 24.95 -20.66 15.76
N LEU A 53 24.78 -19.38 16.12
CA LEU A 53 25.09 -18.87 17.46
C LEU A 53 24.12 -19.35 18.55
N HIS A 54 22.93 -19.81 18.17
CA HIS A 54 21.89 -20.29 19.08
C HIS A 54 21.66 -21.81 19.04
N GLY A 55 22.51 -22.57 18.36
CA GLY A 55 22.47 -24.04 18.38
C GLY A 55 21.28 -24.68 17.67
N PHE A 56 20.65 -23.98 16.72
CA PHE A 56 19.55 -24.53 15.94
C PHE A 56 20.07 -25.50 14.87
N ASP A 57 19.53 -26.73 14.84
CA ASP A 57 19.85 -27.71 13.80
C ASP A 57 19.24 -27.28 12.45
N HIS A 58 20.11 -26.93 11.51
CA HIS A 58 19.78 -26.57 10.13
C HIS A 58 18.96 -27.62 9.36
N ARG A 59 18.88 -28.88 9.85
CA ARG A 59 18.15 -29.97 9.18
C ARG A 59 16.63 -29.94 9.38
N ALA A 60 16.12 -29.08 10.26
CA ALA A 60 14.69 -29.02 10.59
C ALA A 60 13.81 -28.27 9.56
N TYR A 61 14.39 -27.70 8.51
CA TYR A 61 13.66 -26.95 7.48
C TYR A 61 14.08 -27.39 6.06
N PRO A 62 13.57 -28.53 5.56
CA PRO A 62 13.97 -29.08 4.27
C PRO A 62 13.31 -28.41 3.05
N TYR A 63 12.68 -27.23 3.19
CA TYR A 63 11.88 -26.63 2.10
C TYR A 63 12.47 -25.35 1.47
N GLU A 64 13.72 -24.96 1.74
CA GLU A 64 14.22 -23.65 1.32
C GLU A 64 15.65 -23.55 0.76
N LEU A 65 16.32 -24.65 0.37
CA LEU A 65 17.67 -24.53 -0.23
C LEU A 65 17.69 -24.67 -1.77
N ASP A 66 16.76 -25.44 -2.30
CA ASP A 66 16.73 -25.86 -3.70
C ASP A 66 16.19 -24.74 -4.60
N ALA A 67 15.14 -24.05 -4.11
CA ALA A 67 14.44 -22.99 -4.82
C ALA A 67 15.30 -21.72 -5.01
N TRP A 68 16.35 -21.53 -4.21
CA TRP A 68 17.25 -20.38 -4.35
C TRP A 68 18.39 -20.62 -5.33
N GLN A 69 18.83 -21.86 -5.56
CA GLN A 69 19.90 -22.14 -6.53
C GLN A 69 19.41 -21.92 -7.97
N GLU A 70 18.20 -22.37 -8.30
CA GLU A 70 17.58 -22.17 -9.62
C GLU A 70 17.32 -20.68 -9.90
N SER A 71 16.99 -19.90 -8.87
CA SER A 71 16.76 -18.46 -8.97
C SER A 71 18.04 -17.63 -9.21
N VAL A 72 19.21 -18.11 -8.77
CA VAL A 72 20.49 -17.40 -8.92
C VAL A 72 21.06 -17.59 -10.33
N GLU A 73 20.90 -18.79 -10.92
CA GLU A 73 21.35 -19.08 -12.29
C GLU A 73 20.48 -18.38 -13.35
N LEU A 74 19.16 -18.26 -13.12
CA LEU A 74 18.29 -17.43 -13.94
C LEU A 74 18.74 -15.95 -13.97
N ASN A 75 19.25 -15.44 -12.85
CA ASN A 75 19.64 -14.04 -12.70
C ASN A 75 21.03 -13.69 -13.25
N SER A 76 21.89 -14.68 -13.54
CA SER A 76 23.21 -14.43 -14.14
C SER A 76 23.12 -14.20 -15.66
N ASN A 77 22.24 -14.94 -16.34
CA ASN A 77 21.97 -14.78 -17.78
C ASN A 77 21.12 -13.53 -18.11
N VAL A 78 20.29 -13.07 -17.18
CA VAL A 78 19.51 -11.82 -17.33
C VAL A 78 20.41 -10.58 -17.35
N LYS A 79 21.58 -10.61 -16.70
CA LYS A 79 22.49 -9.45 -16.62
C LYS A 79 23.30 -9.19 -17.89
N GLN A 80 23.39 -10.15 -18.82
CA GLN A 80 24.07 -9.93 -20.10
C GLN A 80 23.15 -9.49 -21.24
N GLY A 81 21.82 -9.50 -21.04
CA GLY A 81 20.83 -9.02 -22.01
C GLY A 81 20.46 -7.53 -21.89
N MET A 82 20.84 -6.84 -20.80
CA MET A 82 20.41 -5.46 -20.57
C MET A 82 21.33 -4.43 -21.23
N LYS A 83 21.59 -4.61 -22.53
CA LYS A 83 22.16 -3.57 -23.39
C LYS A 83 21.08 -3.09 -24.35
N LYS A 84 20.52 -1.92 -24.02
CA LYS A 84 19.77 -1.03 -24.91
C LYS A 84 18.44 -1.58 -25.44
N GLU A 85 17.40 -1.44 -24.63
CA GLU A 85 16.05 -1.27 -25.17
C GLU A 85 15.35 -0.14 -24.43
N THR A 86 15.59 1.07 -24.91
CA THR A 86 14.79 2.26 -24.59
C THR A 86 13.40 2.05 -25.21
N SER A 87 12.57 1.24 -24.55
CA SER A 87 11.17 1.05 -24.92
C SER A 87 10.40 2.34 -24.63
N ARG A 88 9.89 2.94 -25.70
CA ARG A 88 9.02 4.12 -25.69
C ARG A 88 7.63 3.72 -25.16
N ARG A 89 7.02 4.63 -24.39
CA ARG A 89 5.69 4.62 -23.74
C ARG A 89 5.60 3.91 -22.38
N GLY A 90 6.12 4.58 -21.36
CA GLY A 90 5.40 4.73 -20.10
C GLY A 90 4.90 6.17 -20.03
N ASP A 91 3.78 6.47 -20.68
CA ASP A 91 3.15 7.78 -20.57
C ASP A 91 2.67 7.92 -19.12
N GLY A 92 3.48 8.53 -18.27
CA GLY A 92 3.17 8.86 -16.88
C GLY A 92 2.11 9.96 -16.80
N VAL A 93 0.97 9.76 -17.48
CA VAL A 93 -0.18 10.65 -17.38
C VAL A 93 -0.72 10.53 -15.96
N PRO A 94 -0.68 11.62 -15.17
CA PRO A 94 -1.24 11.59 -13.83
C PRO A 94 -2.71 11.17 -13.94
N THR A 95 -3.08 10.04 -13.33
CA THR A 95 -4.44 9.50 -13.43
C THR A 95 -5.26 9.87 -12.19
N ALA A 96 -6.58 9.99 -12.33
CA ALA A 96 -7.48 10.09 -11.20
C ALA A 96 -7.54 8.76 -10.41
N TYR A 97 -7.58 8.85 -9.08
CA TYR A 97 -7.66 7.68 -8.19
C TYR A 97 -8.77 7.86 -7.15
N LEU A 98 -9.48 6.76 -6.87
CA LEU A 98 -10.42 6.64 -5.76
C LEU A 98 -9.83 5.65 -4.76
N LEU A 99 -9.53 6.12 -3.55
CA LEU A 99 -9.00 5.27 -2.47
C LEU A 99 -10.13 4.55 -1.77
N GLN A 100 -9.80 3.42 -1.14
CA GLN A 100 -10.74 2.71 -0.27
C GLN A 100 -11.28 3.64 0.83
N ASN A 101 -12.57 3.56 1.09
CA ASN A 101 -13.21 4.35 2.14
C ASN A 101 -12.73 3.86 3.51
N TYR A 102 -12.59 4.78 4.45
CA TYR A 102 -12.21 4.43 5.81
C TYR A 102 -13.15 5.09 6.84
N PRO A 103 -13.71 4.29 7.76
CA PRO A 103 -13.61 2.82 7.87
C PRO A 103 -14.39 2.09 6.75
N ASN A 104 -14.05 0.82 6.47
CA ASN A 104 -14.85 -0.13 5.68
C ASN A 104 -14.65 -1.55 6.25
N PRO A 105 -15.68 -2.21 6.82
CA PRO A 105 -17.06 -1.77 6.95
C PRO A 105 -17.23 -0.48 7.76
N PHE A 106 -18.33 0.25 7.57
CA PHE A 106 -18.60 1.52 8.25
C PHE A 106 -19.95 1.53 8.98
N ASN A 107 -20.03 2.32 10.05
CA ASN A 107 -21.27 2.57 10.82
C ASN A 107 -21.24 3.96 11.50
N PRO A 108 -22.22 4.85 11.30
CA PRO A 108 -23.01 5.01 10.08
C PRO A 108 -22.25 5.83 9.03
N SER A 109 -21.02 6.26 9.32
CA SER A 109 -20.27 7.18 8.45
C SER A 109 -18.89 6.68 8.07
N THR A 110 -18.43 7.09 6.89
CA THR A 110 -17.10 6.80 6.35
C THR A 110 -16.55 8.01 5.60
N THR A 111 -15.23 8.05 5.40
CA THR A 111 -14.57 9.07 4.59
C THR A 111 -14.15 8.46 3.26
N ILE A 112 -14.55 9.12 2.19
CA ILE A 112 -14.20 8.78 0.81
C ILE A 112 -13.11 9.75 0.36
N THR A 113 -11.97 9.21 -0.08
CA THR A 113 -10.83 10.02 -0.51
C THR A 113 -10.54 9.76 -1.97
N TYR A 114 -10.40 10.82 -2.77
CA TYR A 114 -10.03 10.73 -4.18
C TYR A 114 -8.98 11.79 -4.54
N ARG A 115 -8.20 11.53 -5.59
CA ARG A 115 -7.20 12.46 -6.11
C ARG A 115 -7.48 12.77 -7.56
N LEU A 116 -7.43 14.06 -7.89
CA LEU A 116 -7.53 14.56 -9.25
C LEU A 116 -6.13 14.97 -9.75
N PRO A 117 -5.77 14.62 -10.99
CA PRO A 117 -4.51 15.04 -11.59
C PRO A 117 -4.52 16.50 -12.04
N GLU A 118 -5.69 17.02 -12.40
CA GLU A 118 -5.92 18.35 -12.95
C GLU A 118 -7.29 18.89 -12.52
N ASP A 119 -7.52 20.18 -12.77
CA ASP A 119 -8.80 20.83 -12.53
C ASP A 119 -9.85 20.25 -13.49
N SER A 120 -10.93 19.71 -12.94
CA SER A 120 -11.83 18.87 -13.73
C SER A 120 -13.26 18.89 -13.21
N HIS A 121 -14.20 18.55 -14.08
CA HIS A 121 -15.56 18.23 -13.66
C HIS A 121 -15.57 16.83 -13.06
N VAL A 122 -16.25 16.68 -11.91
CA VAL A 122 -16.29 15.42 -11.16
C VAL A 122 -17.71 15.14 -10.70
N ASP A 123 -18.14 13.89 -10.93
CA ASP A 123 -19.33 13.30 -10.31
C ASP A 123 -18.91 12.18 -9.37
N LEU A 124 -19.13 12.38 -8.07
CA LEU A 124 -18.93 11.37 -7.03
C LEU A 124 -20.29 10.97 -6.47
N LYS A 125 -20.72 9.74 -6.78
CA LYS A 125 -22.07 9.26 -6.48
C LYS A 125 -22.03 7.91 -5.79
N VAL A 126 -23.03 7.63 -4.96
CA VAL A 126 -23.20 6.35 -4.27
C VAL A 126 -24.43 5.65 -4.84
N PHE A 127 -24.29 4.35 -5.10
CA PHE A 127 -25.31 3.49 -5.66
C PHE A 127 -25.55 2.28 -4.75
N SER A 128 -26.80 1.81 -4.72
CA SER A 128 -27.17 0.51 -4.15
C SER A 128 -26.73 -0.64 -5.05
N ILE A 129 -26.78 -1.88 -4.56
CA ILE A 129 -26.48 -3.09 -5.36
C ILE A 129 -27.39 -3.27 -6.58
N LEU A 130 -28.60 -2.68 -6.55
CA LEU A 130 -29.55 -2.68 -7.67
C LEU A 130 -29.26 -1.57 -8.70
N GLY A 131 -28.25 -0.73 -8.47
CA GLY A 131 -27.89 0.37 -9.36
C GLY A 131 -28.66 1.68 -9.12
N ASN A 132 -29.56 1.73 -8.12
CA ASN A 132 -30.22 2.99 -7.76
C ASN A 132 -29.20 3.96 -7.15
N GLU A 133 -29.18 5.21 -7.65
CA GLU A 133 -28.42 6.30 -7.02
C GLU A 133 -29.05 6.62 -5.66
N VAL A 134 -28.26 6.51 -4.59
CA VAL A 134 -28.71 6.80 -3.21
C VAL A 134 -28.16 8.13 -2.68
N ALA A 135 -27.08 8.64 -3.28
CA ALA A 135 -26.54 9.96 -2.94
C ALA A 135 -25.63 10.50 -4.06
N THR A 136 -25.70 11.80 -4.30
CA THR A 136 -24.65 12.56 -4.99
C THR A 136 -23.82 13.30 -3.93
N LEU A 137 -22.53 12.98 -3.84
CA LEU A 137 -21.61 13.52 -2.84
C LEU A 137 -20.85 14.74 -3.35
N VAL A 138 -20.49 14.71 -4.63
CA VAL A 138 -19.83 15.81 -5.34
C VAL A 138 -20.37 15.84 -6.76
N GLN A 139 -20.66 17.03 -7.25
CA GLN A 139 -21.00 17.31 -8.62
C GLN A 139 -20.43 18.69 -8.98
N GLY A 140 -19.72 18.79 -10.11
CA GLY A 140 -19.16 20.05 -10.59
C GLY A 140 -17.63 20.11 -10.64
N ARG A 141 -17.10 21.31 -10.91
CA ARG A 141 -15.65 21.53 -11.00
C ARG A 141 -14.96 21.42 -9.64
N ARG A 142 -13.81 20.76 -9.64
CA ARG A 142 -12.91 20.61 -8.49
C ARG A 142 -11.47 20.85 -8.94
N ALA A 143 -10.71 21.51 -8.08
CA ALA A 143 -9.29 21.76 -8.32
C ALA A 143 -8.47 20.46 -8.24
N THR A 144 -7.31 20.45 -8.88
CA THR A 144 -6.31 19.39 -8.75
C THR A 144 -5.96 19.12 -7.28
N GLY A 145 -5.60 17.87 -6.97
CA GLY A 145 -5.17 17.46 -5.63
C GLY A 145 -6.09 16.45 -4.95
N VAL A 146 -5.93 16.31 -3.64
CA VAL A 146 -6.61 15.30 -2.82
C VAL A 146 -7.85 15.89 -2.18
N HIS A 147 -8.98 15.20 -2.35
CA HIS A 147 -10.27 15.57 -1.81
C HIS A 147 -10.76 14.51 -0.84
N ARG A 148 -11.42 14.93 0.24
CA ARG A 148 -12.02 14.05 1.24
C ARG A 148 -13.47 14.44 1.45
N VAL A 149 -14.36 13.46 1.35
CA VAL A 149 -15.81 13.66 1.48
C VAL A 149 -16.35 12.69 2.50
N ARG A 150 -17.10 13.20 3.48
CA ARG A 150 -17.79 12.38 4.47
C ARG A 150 -19.10 11.87 3.90
N PHE A 151 -19.34 10.57 3.98
CA PHE A 151 -20.61 9.94 3.67
C PHE A 151 -21.26 9.41 4.95
N VAL A 152 -22.58 9.61 5.08
CA VAL A 152 -23.38 9.15 6.23
C VAL A 152 -24.56 8.35 5.70
N GLY A 153 -24.60 7.05 6.01
CA GLY A 153 -25.65 6.13 5.59
C GLY A 153 -26.73 5.91 6.65
N ARG A 154 -27.06 6.93 7.46
CA ARG A 154 -27.98 6.78 8.61
C ARG A 154 -29.35 6.23 8.20
N ASP A 155 -29.86 6.63 7.03
CA ASP A 155 -31.19 6.28 6.54
C ASP A 155 -31.17 5.13 5.52
N LEU A 156 -30.01 4.50 5.33
CA LEU A 156 -29.80 3.43 4.35
C LEU A 156 -29.76 2.06 5.03
N PRO A 157 -30.37 1.00 4.45
CA PRO A 157 -30.26 -0.36 4.97
C PRO A 157 -28.80 -0.83 5.01
N GLY A 158 -28.47 -1.68 6.00
CA GLY A 158 -27.18 -2.37 6.02
C GLY A 158 -26.99 -3.20 4.76
N GLY A 159 -25.78 -3.24 4.21
CA GLY A 159 -25.52 -3.92 2.95
C GLY A 159 -24.36 -3.35 2.15
N ILE A 160 -24.29 -3.77 0.89
CA ILE A 160 -23.24 -3.38 -0.06
C ILE A 160 -23.70 -2.18 -0.87
N TYR A 161 -22.80 -1.20 -0.99
CA TYR A 161 -22.95 -0.01 -1.81
C TYR A 161 -21.74 0.17 -2.71
N PHE A 162 -21.91 0.91 -3.80
CA PHE A 162 -20.83 1.27 -4.71
C PHE A 162 -20.70 2.79 -4.77
N CYS A 163 -19.52 3.31 -4.50
CA CYS A 163 -19.17 4.69 -4.80
C CYS A 163 -18.52 4.74 -6.19
N ARG A 164 -19.03 5.59 -7.07
CA ARG A 164 -18.50 5.84 -8.41
C ARG A 164 -17.96 7.26 -8.47
N LEU A 165 -16.69 7.37 -8.85
CA LEU A 165 -16.05 8.62 -9.25
C LEU A 165 -16.00 8.63 -10.78
N GLU A 166 -16.60 9.63 -11.39
CA GLU A 166 -16.51 9.92 -12.81
C GLU A 166 -15.83 11.27 -12.96
N TYR A 167 -14.68 11.26 -13.63
CA TYR A 167 -13.83 12.42 -13.85
C TYR A 167 -13.74 12.68 -15.35
N PHE A 168 -13.86 13.95 -15.75
CA PHE A 168 -13.73 14.38 -17.14
C PHE A 168 -12.40 15.08 -17.32
N ASP A 169 -11.56 14.55 -18.22
CA ASP A 169 -10.28 15.17 -18.57
C ASP A 169 -10.46 16.41 -19.46
N GLU A 170 -9.40 17.21 -19.59
CA GLU A 170 -9.41 18.39 -20.47
C GLU A 170 -9.68 18.05 -21.96
N ARG A 171 -9.46 16.80 -22.37
CA ARG A 171 -9.70 16.32 -23.74
C ARG A 171 -11.17 15.88 -23.96
N GLY A 172 -12.01 15.97 -22.93
CA GLY A 172 -13.41 15.57 -22.95
C GLY A 172 -13.65 14.06 -22.77
N SER A 173 -12.62 13.29 -22.44
CA SER A 173 -12.76 11.86 -22.12
C SER A 173 -13.14 11.68 -20.65
N SER A 174 -14.03 10.73 -20.38
CA SER A 174 -14.42 10.37 -19.01
C SER A 174 -13.64 9.16 -18.50
N VAL A 175 -13.09 9.24 -17.30
CA VAL A 175 -12.51 8.11 -16.57
C VAL A 175 -13.38 7.78 -15.36
N ILE A 176 -13.80 6.52 -15.27
CA ILE A 176 -14.62 6.02 -14.17
C ILE A 176 -13.78 5.16 -13.21
N ARG A 177 -13.98 5.37 -11.91
CA ARG A 177 -13.46 4.53 -10.82
C ARG A 177 -14.60 4.15 -9.90
N THR A 178 -14.60 2.91 -9.44
CA THR A 178 -15.64 2.38 -8.56
C THR A 178 -15.01 1.77 -7.32
N MET A 179 -15.67 1.96 -6.17
CA MET A 179 -15.26 1.45 -4.87
C MET A 179 -16.44 0.78 -4.18
N ARG A 180 -16.24 -0.44 -3.68
CA ARG A 180 -17.24 -1.19 -2.91
C ARG A 180 -17.18 -0.80 -1.44
N MET A 181 -18.34 -0.52 -0.86
CA MET A 181 -18.53 -0.12 0.54
C MET A 181 -19.46 -1.11 1.24
N VAL A 182 -19.22 -1.36 2.53
CA VAL A 182 -20.07 -2.22 3.37
C VAL A 182 -20.58 -1.42 4.56
N LEU A 183 -21.90 -1.22 4.63
CA LEU A 183 -22.58 -0.60 5.77
C LEU A 183 -23.05 -1.69 6.73
N THR A 184 -22.47 -1.70 7.93
CA THR A 184 -22.89 -2.57 9.05
C THR A 184 -23.73 -1.72 9.98
N ARG A 185 -25.03 -1.95 10.06
CA ARG A 185 -25.84 -1.30 11.10
C ARG A 185 -25.51 -1.87 12.47
#